data_AF-A0A108UCY7-F1
#
_entry.id   AF-A0A108UCY7-F1
#
_cell.length_a   1.000
_cell.length_b   1.000
_cell.length_c   1.000
_cell.angle_alpha   90.00
_cell.angle_beta   90.00
_cell.angle_gamma   90.00
#
_symmetry.space_group_name_H-M   'P 1'
#
loop_
_entity.id
_entity.type
_entity.pdbx_description
1 polymer ?
#
loop_
_entity_poly.entity_id
_entity_poly.type
_entity_poly.pdbx_seq_one_letter_code
_entity_poly.pdbx_strand_id
1 'polypeptide(L)'
;MASGTNPSDPKSADPQPMQTGSPDPRTQPVQPDQAAPAQNQPDQNQPEQAPPQYVQPGDTQAKPVAGRAQVGAPVGAGPFGQFIVKYRDGTGPLTQQGAVQARLDQTAQRVGLANKSGLKLIWKHRMGIQADVFSVSPALDRAEAVRLMETFADDPDVQFIEPDNHISLGPIIRGPAVIDK
;
A
#
# COMPACT_ATOMS: atom_id res chain seq x y z
N MET A 1 -54.45 -5.73 35.22
CA MET A 1 -53.71 -6.23 34.05
C MET A 1 -53.12 -7.59 34.41
N ALA A 2 -53.06 -8.52 33.45
CA ALA A 2 -52.85 -9.96 33.71
C ALA A 2 -51.40 -10.44 33.44
N SER A 3 -51.20 -11.76 33.59
CA SER A 3 -49.97 -12.55 33.33
C SER A 3 -48.88 -12.40 34.40
N GLY A 4 -48.33 -13.45 35.03
CA GLY A 4 -48.12 -14.86 34.60
C GLY A 4 -46.61 -15.05 34.36
N THR A 5 -45.88 -16.09 34.82
CA THR A 5 -46.24 -17.49 35.12
C THR A 5 -45.14 -18.17 35.98
N ASN A 6 -45.43 -19.36 36.54
CA ASN A 6 -44.59 -20.25 37.37
C ASN A 6 -44.63 -21.69 36.76
N PRO A 7 -43.78 -22.71 37.09
CA PRO A 7 -42.94 -22.85 38.29
C PRO A 7 -41.52 -23.46 38.08
N SER A 8 -40.96 -23.94 39.20
CA SER A 8 -39.74 -24.72 39.50
C SER A 8 -39.49 -26.07 38.78
N ASP A 9 -38.24 -26.55 38.90
CA ASP A 9 -37.76 -27.96 38.97
C ASP A 9 -37.96 -28.93 37.77
N PRO A 10 -37.00 -29.85 37.48
CA PRO A 10 -36.98 -31.12 38.24
C PRO A 10 -35.60 -31.79 38.50
N LYS A 11 -35.36 -32.11 39.77
CA LYS A 11 -35.07 -33.43 40.36
C LYS A 11 -34.53 -34.60 39.47
N SER A 12 -33.36 -35.08 39.91
CA SER A 12 -32.66 -36.38 39.81
C SER A 12 -33.39 -37.68 39.37
N ALA A 13 -32.68 -38.54 38.59
CA ALA A 13 -32.49 -39.99 38.85
C ALA A 13 -31.51 -40.69 37.86
N ASP A 14 -30.37 -41.19 38.38
CA ASP A 14 -29.74 -42.55 38.31
C ASP A 14 -29.92 -43.53 37.08
N PRO A 15 -29.21 -44.69 36.98
CA PRO A 15 -27.98 -44.81 36.18
C PRO A 15 -27.99 -45.95 35.11
N GLN A 16 -26.79 -46.35 34.68
CA GLN A 16 -26.45 -47.31 33.60
C GLN A 16 -27.20 -48.66 33.56
N PRO A 17 -27.22 -49.29 32.36
CA PRO A 17 -26.90 -50.72 32.26
C PRO A 17 -25.72 -51.03 31.32
N MET A 18 -25.05 -52.16 31.58
CA MET A 18 -23.88 -52.64 30.84
C MET A 18 -24.24 -53.42 29.56
N GLN A 19 -23.36 -53.40 28.55
CA GLN A 19 -23.50 -54.23 27.34
C GLN A 19 -22.82 -55.60 27.52
N THR A 20 -23.55 -56.67 27.20
CA THR A 20 -23.01 -58.03 27.03
C THR A 20 -23.69 -58.69 25.82
N GLY A 21 -22.92 -59.15 24.83
CA GLY A 21 -23.44 -59.84 23.65
C GLY A 21 -22.33 -60.31 22.70
N SER A 22 -22.12 -61.63 22.64
CA SER A 22 -21.05 -62.31 21.90
C SER A 22 -21.35 -62.48 20.39
N PRO A 23 -20.33 -62.77 19.54
CA PRO A 23 -20.50 -62.96 18.09
C PRO A 23 -20.73 -64.44 17.69
N ASP A 24 -21.28 -64.69 16.49
CA ASP A 24 -21.13 -65.99 15.81
C ASP A 24 -21.28 -65.86 14.25
N PRO A 25 -20.54 -66.64 13.41
CA PRO A 25 -20.49 -66.47 11.96
C PRO A 25 -21.07 -67.65 11.17
N ARG A 26 -21.63 -67.45 9.95
CA ARG A 26 -21.93 -68.56 9.03
C ARG A 26 -21.73 -68.29 7.53
N THR A 27 -21.12 -69.29 6.89
CA THR A 27 -21.21 -69.71 5.45
C THR A 27 -20.53 -68.90 4.34
N GLN A 28 -19.52 -69.54 3.73
CA GLN A 28 -19.07 -69.34 2.34
C GLN A 28 -20.08 -70.00 1.36
N PRO A 29 -20.01 -69.65 0.04
CA PRO A 29 -19.47 -70.62 -0.93
C PRO A 29 -18.52 -69.99 -1.98
N VAL A 30 -18.08 -70.78 -2.97
CA VAL A 30 -16.89 -70.56 -3.83
C VAL A 30 -17.20 -70.14 -5.28
N GLN A 31 -16.43 -69.17 -5.81
CA GLN A 31 -15.94 -68.97 -7.22
C GLN A 31 -16.96 -68.97 -8.41
N PRO A 32 -16.64 -68.52 -9.65
CA PRO A 32 -15.38 -67.95 -10.20
C PRO A 32 -15.55 -66.64 -11.04
N ASP A 33 -14.41 -66.14 -11.55
CA ASP A 33 -14.18 -65.47 -12.86
C ASP A 33 -14.74 -64.06 -13.25
N GLN A 34 -13.85 -63.24 -13.83
CA GLN A 34 -14.02 -62.06 -14.71
C GLN A 34 -15.02 -60.92 -14.41
N ALA A 35 -14.51 -59.68 -14.21
CA ALA A 35 -14.62 -58.53 -15.17
C ALA A 35 -14.61 -57.12 -14.52
N ALA A 36 -13.71 -56.26 -15.02
CA ALA A 36 -13.74 -54.78 -15.09
C ALA A 36 -13.94 -53.90 -13.81
N PRO A 37 -13.32 -52.69 -13.75
CA PRO A 37 -13.47 -51.79 -12.60
C PRO A 37 -14.80 -51.02 -12.62
N ALA A 38 -15.56 -51.12 -11.54
CA ALA A 38 -16.70 -50.24 -11.30
C ALA A 38 -16.23 -48.80 -11.01
N GLN A 39 -16.94 -47.83 -11.56
CA GLN A 39 -16.60 -46.42 -11.49
C GLN A 39 -16.92 -45.85 -10.09
N ASN A 40 -15.96 -45.13 -9.48
CA ASN A 40 -16.20 -44.39 -8.24
C ASN A 40 -17.21 -43.26 -8.48
N GLN A 41 -18.48 -43.48 -8.13
CA GLN A 41 -19.44 -42.41 -7.89
C GLN A 41 -19.14 -41.81 -6.51
N PRO A 42 -18.86 -40.50 -6.39
CA PRO A 42 -18.70 -39.86 -5.09
C PRO A 42 -20.06 -39.68 -4.40
N ASP A 43 -20.09 -40.03 -3.11
CA ASP A 43 -21.26 -39.94 -2.23
C ASP A 43 -21.71 -38.48 -2.07
N GLN A 44 -22.93 -38.16 -2.54
CA GLN A 44 -23.50 -36.81 -2.45
C GLN A 44 -24.21 -36.59 -1.11
N ASN A 45 -23.48 -36.53 0.00
CA ASN A 45 -24.01 -36.09 1.31
C ASN A 45 -22.95 -35.58 2.32
N GLN A 46 -21.84 -34.99 1.86
CA GLN A 46 -21.07 -34.12 2.74
C GLN A 46 -21.74 -32.73 2.80
N PRO A 47 -21.95 -32.14 3.99
CA PRO A 47 -22.25 -30.72 4.07
C PRO A 47 -21.02 -30.00 3.51
N GLU A 48 -21.22 -29.32 2.38
CA GLU A 48 -20.17 -28.63 1.65
C GLU A 48 -19.53 -27.60 2.59
N GLN A 49 -18.35 -27.97 3.13
CA GLN A 49 -17.52 -27.03 3.86
C GLN A 49 -17.16 -25.96 2.85
N ALA A 50 -17.83 -24.80 2.96
CA ALA A 50 -17.57 -23.67 2.09
C ALA A 50 -16.05 -23.50 2.00
N PRO A 51 -15.48 -23.43 0.78
CA PRO A 51 -14.03 -23.33 0.63
C PRO A 51 -13.57 -22.20 1.54
N PRO A 52 -12.49 -22.38 2.33
CA PRO A 52 -12.05 -21.34 3.23
C PRO A 52 -11.95 -20.07 2.41
N GLN A 53 -12.76 -19.07 2.76
CA GLN A 53 -12.61 -17.77 2.15
C GLN A 53 -11.21 -17.32 2.55
N TYR A 54 -10.28 -17.51 1.63
CA TYR A 54 -9.02 -16.81 1.64
C TYR A 54 -9.42 -15.34 1.57
N VAL A 55 -9.56 -14.75 2.77
CA VAL A 55 -9.50 -13.32 2.98
C VAL A 55 -8.17 -12.90 2.39
N GLN A 56 -8.19 -12.52 1.11
CA GLN A 56 -7.01 -12.08 0.40
C GLN A 56 -6.46 -10.90 1.20
N PRO A 57 -5.24 -10.96 1.76
CA PRO A 57 -4.63 -9.82 2.44
C PRO A 57 -4.13 -8.80 1.39
N GLY A 58 -5.05 -8.35 0.53
CA GLY A 58 -4.76 -7.57 -0.67
C GLY A 58 -4.48 -6.09 -0.40
N ASP A 59 -5.06 -5.55 0.68
CA ASP A 59 -5.10 -4.09 0.91
C ASP A 59 -4.24 -3.63 2.09
N THR A 60 -3.58 -4.55 2.80
CA THR A 60 -2.60 -4.24 3.86
C THR A 60 -1.36 -5.14 3.80
N GLN A 61 -0.85 -5.38 2.60
CA GLN A 61 0.58 -5.67 2.47
C GLN A 61 1.33 -4.40 2.93
N ALA A 62 1.75 -4.40 4.20
CA ALA A 62 2.65 -3.41 4.73
C ALA A 62 3.92 -3.44 3.88
N LYS A 63 4.06 -2.45 2.98
CA LYS A 63 5.29 -2.27 2.19
C LYS A 63 6.47 -2.37 3.16
N PRO A 64 7.51 -3.15 2.86
CA PRO A 64 8.72 -3.09 3.67
C PRO A 64 9.14 -1.62 3.75
N VAL A 65 9.33 -1.10 4.97
CA VAL A 65 9.79 0.27 5.22
C VAL A 65 11.22 0.37 4.70
N ALA A 66 11.32 0.56 3.40
CA ALA A 66 12.58 0.76 2.70
C ALA A 66 13.20 2.04 3.27
N GLY A 67 14.47 1.94 3.66
CA GLY A 67 15.15 3.02 4.39
C GLY A 67 15.03 4.37 3.68
N ARG A 68 15.00 5.44 4.49
CA ARG A 68 14.84 6.85 4.12
C ARG A 68 15.47 7.19 2.77
N ALA A 69 14.77 7.98 1.94
CA ALA A 69 15.26 8.25 0.58
C ALA A 69 16.63 8.95 0.58
N GLN A 70 17.39 8.73 -0.50
CA GLN A 70 18.66 9.43 -0.69
C GLN A 70 18.41 10.90 -1.05
N VAL A 71 19.14 11.81 -0.41
CA VAL A 71 19.01 13.27 -0.61
C VAL A 71 20.28 13.81 -1.27
N GLY A 72 20.13 14.40 -2.45
CA GLY A 72 21.19 15.14 -3.14
C GLY A 72 21.52 16.47 -2.45
N ALA A 73 22.77 16.89 -2.51
CA ALA A 73 23.21 18.14 -1.88
C ALA A 73 22.86 19.36 -2.75
N PRO A 74 22.21 20.41 -2.20
CA PRO A 74 21.94 21.63 -2.95
C PRO A 74 23.21 22.47 -3.11
N VAL A 75 23.67 22.61 -4.35
CA VAL A 75 24.88 23.35 -4.73
C VAL A 75 24.54 24.83 -4.87
N GLY A 76 25.36 25.71 -4.28
CA GLY A 76 25.10 27.16 -4.25
C GLY A 76 24.02 27.57 -3.25
N ALA A 77 23.62 28.85 -3.32
CA ALA A 77 22.63 29.45 -2.42
C ALA A 77 21.18 29.41 -2.94
N GLY A 78 20.99 29.03 -4.21
CA GLY A 78 19.74 29.15 -4.96
C GLY A 78 19.76 30.30 -5.98
N PRO A 79 18.62 30.62 -6.61
CA PRO A 79 17.29 30.04 -6.37
C PRO A 79 17.13 28.63 -6.96
N PHE A 80 16.50 27.72 -6.22
CA PHE A 80 16.19 26.36 -6.65
C PHE A 80 14.75 26.30 -7.21
N GLY A 81 14.64 26.21 -8.54
CA GLY A 81 13.35 26.24 -9.25
C GLY A 81 12.82 24.88 -9.72
N GLN A 82 13.66 23.84 -9.75
CA GLN A 82 13.29 22.49 -10.22
C GLN A 82 14.01 21.41 -9.39
N PHE A 83 13.40 20.24 -9.31
CA PHE A 83 13.90 19.08 -8.59
C PHE A 83 13.60 17.80 -9.38
N ILE A 84 14.41 16.78 -9.14
CA ILE A 84 14.27 15.42 -9.67
C ILE A 84 13.92 14.52 -8.48
N VAL A 85 12.81 13.80 -8.57
CA VAL A 85 12.41 12.77 -7.59
C VAL A 85 12.22 11.44 -8.30
N LYS A 86 12.75 10.36 -7.72
CA LYS A 86 12.44 9.01 -8.17
C LYS A 86 11.64 8.28 -7.10
N TYR A 87 10.50 7.72 -7.51
CA TYR A 87 9.71 6.84 -6.66
C TYR A 87 10.20 5.40 -6.78
N ARG A 88 9.96 4.59 -5.74
CA ARG A 88 10.33 3.17 -5.70
C ARG A 88 9.45 2.36 -6.65
N ASP A 89 9.98 1.23 -7.09
CA ASP A 89 9.28 0.29 -7.95
C ASP A 89 8.00 -0.25 -7.30
N GLY A 90 6.95 -0.45 -8.09
CA GLY A 90 5.62 -0.88 -7.61
C GLY A 90 4.81 0.19 -6.86
N THR A 91 5.29 1.43 -6.74
CA THR A 91 4.52 2.53 -6.11
C THR A 91 3.49 3.15 -7.06
N GLY A 92 2.45 3.77 -6.48
CA GLY A 92 1.40 4.47 -7.23
C GLY A 92 1.96 5.57 -8.16
N PRO A 93 2.79 6.52 -7.66
CA PRO A 93 3.40 7.54 -8.52
C PRO A 93 4.24 6.97 -9.66
N LEU A 94 4.95 5.85 -9.45
CA LEU A 94 5.71 5.22 -10.54
C LEU A 94 4.81 4.55 -11.58
N THR A 95 3.73 3.91 -11.16
CA THR A 95 2.84 3.13 -12.05
C THR A 95 1.74 3.95 -12.71
N GLN A 96 1.39 5.11 -12.15
CA GLN A 96 0.26 5.94 -12.59
C GLN A 96 0.68 7.40 -12.74
N GLN A 97 0.66 7.92 -13.98
CA GLN A 97 1.13 9.28 -14.29
C GLN A 97 0.39 10.37 -13.49
N GLY A 98 -0.93 10.23 -13.30
CA GLY A 98 -1.74 11.18 -12.51
C GLY A 98 -1.45 11.16 -11.01
N ALA A 99 -0.89 10.06 -10.47
CA ALA A 99 -0.59 9.94 -9.05
C ALA A 99 0.63 10.78 -8.63
N VAL A 100 1.51 11.16 -9.57
CA VAL A 100 2.68 12.00 -9.27
C VAL A 100 2.24 13.39 -8.79
N GLN A 101 1.37 14.08 -9.53
CA GLN A 101 0.91 15.42 -9.15
C GLN A 101 0.20 15.41 -7.78
N ALA A 102 -0.69 14.44 -7.54
CA ALA A 102 -1.35 14.29 -6.25
C ALA A 102 -0.35 14.08 -5.09
N ARG A 103 0.76 13.38 -5.33
CA ARG A 103 1.82 13.19 -4.32
C ARG A 103 2.66 14.46 -4.10
N LEU A 104 2.90 15.24 -5.15
CA LEU A 104 3.50 16.56 -5.05
C LEU A 104 2.62 17.50 -4.21
N ASP A 105 1.31 17.55 -4.47
CA ASP A 105 0.36 18.39 -3.74
C ASP A 105 0.31 18.01 -2.24
N GLN A 106 0.26 16.71 -1.92
CA GLN A 106 0.39 16.22 -0.54
C GLN A 106 1.70 16.68 0.12
N THR A 107 2.82 16.62 -0.59
CA THR A 107 4.14 16.98 -0.04
C THR A 107 4.27 18.49 0.17
N ALA A 108 3.68 19.31 -0.71
CA ALA A 108 3.59 20.77 -0.57
C ALA A 108 2.82 21.18 0.69
N GLN A 109 1.83 20.40 1.11
CA GLN A 109 1.08 20.61 2.36
C GLN A 109 1.90 20.20 3.60
N ARG A 110 2.79 19.19 3.51
CA ARG A 110 3.59 18.70 4.65
C ARG A 110 4.82 19.54 4.96
N VAL A 111 5.49 20.13 3.95
CA VAL A 111 6.84 20.70 4.10
C VAL A 111 6.93 21.86 5.10
N GLY A 112 5.85 22.62 5.27
CA GLY A 112 5.71 23.61 6.34
C GLY A 112 6.76 24.75 6.28
N LEU A 113 6.93 25.37 5.12
CA LEU A 113 7.88 26.48 4.94
C LEU A 113 7.36 27.76 5.63
N ALA A 114 7.89 28.06 6.82
CA ALA A 114 7.42 29.15 7.68
C ALA A 114 7.37 30.55 7.01
N ASN A 115 8.24 30.80 6.02
CA ASN A 115 8.36 32.09 5.35
C ASN A 115 7.71 32.14 3.95
N LYS A 116 7.06 31.07 3.50
CA LYS A 116 6.63 30.90 2.09
C LYS A 116 5.21 30.36 1.95
N SER A 117 4.27 31.29 1.94
CA SER A 117 2.87 31.05 1.59
C SER A 117 2.70 30.65 0.12
N GLY A 118 1.80 29.70 -0.17
CA GLY A 118 1.39 29.39 -1.54
C GLY A 118 2.40 28.61 -2.39
N LEU A 119 3.27 27.81 -1.75
CA LEU A 119 4.17 26.87 -2.43
C LEU A 119 3.39 25.94 -3.38
N LYS A 120 3.79 25.91 -4.65
CA LYS A 120 3.27 25.01 -5.68
C LYS A 120 4.39 24.12 -6.21
N LEU A 121 4.13 22.82 -6.23
CA LEU A 121 4.98 21.81 -6.85
C LEU A 121 4.22 21.29 -8.08
N ILE A 122 4.82 21.41 -9.28
CA ILE A 122 4.13 21.11 -10.55
C ILE A 122 4.96 20.09 -11.31
N TRP A 123 4.40 18.90 -11.55
CA TRP A 123 5.04 17.86 -12.38
C TRP A 123 5.26 18.37 -13.81
N LYS A 124 6.44 18.06 -14.37
CA LYS A 124 6.86 18.54 -15.70
C LYS A 124 6.88 17.40 -16.71
N HIS A 125 7.63 16.34 -16.40
CA HIS A 125 7.78 15.16 -17.23
C HIS A 125 8.46 14.04 -16.44
N ARG A 126 8.50 12.84 -17.04
CA ARG A 126 9.31 11.72 -16.58
C ARG A 126 10.51 11.51 -17.50
N MET A 127 11.68 11.28 -16.92
CA MET A 127 12.90 10.92 -17.64
C MET A 127 12.98 9.41 -17.91
N GLY A 128 13.80 9.01 -18.89
CA GLY A 128 14.00 7.59 -19.25
C GLY A 128 14.50 6.68 -18.11
N ILE A 129 15.03 7.27 -17.03
CA ILE A 129 15.48 6.57 -15.80
C ILE A 129 14.37 6.35 -14.76
N GLN A 130 13.10 6.56 -15.13
CA GLN A 130 11.92 6.49 -14.24
C GLN A 130 11.95 7.48 -13.06
N ALA A 131 12.64 8.62 -13.22
CA ALA A 131 12.58 9.74 -12.30
C ALA A 131 11.74 10.88 -12.89
N ASP A 132 10.98 11.56 -12.04
CA ASP A 132 10.06 12.64 -12.38
C ASP A 132 10.71 14.00 -12.08
N VAL A 133 10.63 14.91 -13.04
CA VAL A 133 11.05 16.31 -12.87
C VAL A 133 9.83 17.14 -12.48
N PHE A 134 9.96 17.99 -11.46
CA PHE A 134 8.93 18.95 -11.08
C PHE A 134 9.51 20.34 -10.84
N SER A 135 8.73 21.38 -11.14
CA SER A 135 9.08 22.77 -10.86
C SER A 135 8.45 23.26 -9.57
N VAL A 136 9.12 24.21 -8.91
CA VAL A 136 8.69 24.82 -7.65
C VAL A 136 8.46 26.31 -7.84
N SER A 137 7.31 26.80 -7.37
CA SER A 137 7.00 28.23 -7.37
C SER A 137 6.37 28.66 -6.05
N PRO A 138 6.83 29.76 -5.42
CA PRO A 138 8.02 30.54 -5.79
C PRO A 138 9.33 29.77 -5.47
N ALA A 139 10.35 29.93 -6.33
CA ALA A 139 11.63 29.22 -6.26
C ALA A 139 12.31 29.36 -4.88
N LEU A 140 12.98 28.29 -4.45
CA LEU A 140 13.44 28.12 -3.06
C LEU A 140 14.84 28.69 -2.80
N ASP A 141 15.09 29.15 -1.58
CA ASP A 141 16.47 29.30 -1.07
C ASP A 141 17.07 27.95 -0.65
N ARG A 142 18.34 27.94 -0.22
CA ARG A 142 19.03 26.71 0.19
C ARG A 142 18.42 26.01 1.40
N ALA A 143 17.96 26.74 2.42
CA ALA A 143 17.36 26.16 3.62
C ALA A 143 15.97 25.59 3.32
N GLU A 144 15.18 26.30 2.52
CA GLU A 144 13.89 25.83 2.01
C GLU A 144 14.05 24.59 1.11
N ALA A 145 15.05 24.57 0.23
CA ALA A 145 15.34 23.43 -0.64
C ALA A 145 15.73 22.18 0.16
N VAL A 146 16.60 22.32 1.19
CA VAL A 146 16.87 21.23 2.14
C VAL A 146 15.58 20.77 2.80
N ARG A 147 14.77 21.69 3.34
CA ARG A 147 13.52 21.33 4.03
C ARG A 147 12.53 20.57 3.13
N LEU A 148 12.43 20.96 1.86
CA LEU A 148 11.63 20.24 0.85
C LEU A 148 12.17 18.82 0.65
N MET A 149 13.47 18.67 0.40
CA MET A 149 14.07 17.36 0.14
C MET A 149 13.97 16.42 1.35
N GLU A 150 14.16 16.92 2.56
CA GLU A 150 13.95 16.16 3.80
C GLU A 150 12.50 15.66 3.92
N THR A 151 11.50 16.47 3.50
CA THR A 151 10.08 16.09 3.51
C THR A 151 9.72 15.01 2.47
N PHE A 152 10.49 14.93 1.38
CA PHE A 152 10.44 13.80 0.44
C PHE A 152 11.26 12.60 0.94
N ALA A 153 12.32 12.82 1.72
CA ALA A 153 13.15 11.74 2.25
C ALA A 153 12.41 10.88 3.28
N ASP A 154 11.53 11.52 4.06
CA ASP A 154 10.61 10.87 5.01
C ASP A 154 9.44 10.14 4.32
N ASP A 155 9.34 10.21 2.99
CA ASP A 155 8.30 9.53 2.21
C ASP A 155 8.75 8.10 1.84
N PRO A 156 8.07 7.04 2.33
CA PRO A 156 8.50 5.66 2.09
C PRO A 156 8.45 5.25 0.62
N ASP A 157 7.63 5.93 -0.21
CA ASP A 157 7.52 5.64 -1.64
C ASP A 157 8.62 6.31 -2.47
N VAL A 158 9.47 7.17 -1.89
CA VAL A 158 10.56 7.87 -2.60
C VAL A 158 11.87 7.10 -2.46
N GLN A 159 12.58 6.91 -3.57
CA GLN A 159 13.91 6.28 -3.66
C GLN A 159 15.03 7.33 -3.49
N PHE A 160 14.96 8.43 -4.24
CA PHE A 160 15.87 9.57 -4.11
C PHE A 160 15.19 10.89 -4.49
N ILE A 161 15.74 12.00 -4.00
CA ILE A 161 15.43 13.36 -4.46
C ILE A 161 16.70 14.22 -4.53
N GLU A 162 16.81 15.05 -5.56
CA GLU A 162 17.87 16.05 -5.69
C GLU A 162 17.38 17.31 -6.42
N PRO A 163 18.08 18.46 -6.31
CA PRO A 163 17.77 19.63 -7.13
C PRO A 163 18.19 19.39 -8.58
N ASP A 164 17.37 19.85 -9.51
CA ASP A 164 17.78 19.93 -10.91
C ASP A 164 18.78 21.10 -11.06
N ASN A 165 20.06 20.76 -11.11
CA ASN A 165 21.16 21.72 -11.17
C ASN A 165 21.34 22.37 -12.56
N HIS A 166 20.35 22.28 -13.47
CA HIS A 166 20.30 23.14 -14.63
C HIS A 166 20.32 24.62 -14.19
N ILE A 167 21.40 25.32 -14.54
CA ILE A 167 21.51 26.76 -14.37
C ILE A 167 20.39 27.41 -15.18
N SER A 168 19.31 27.77 -14.48
CA SER A 168 18.27 28.63 -15.01
C SER A 168 18.87 30.01 -15.18
N LEU A 169 19.46 30.26 -16.35
CA LEU A 169 19.77 31.60 -16.84
C LEU A 169 18.43 32.35 -16.98
N GLY A 170 17.97 32.92 -15.87
CA GLY A 170 16.86 33.86 -15.89
C GLY A 170 17.18 35.02 -16.84
N PRO A 171 16.15 35.67 -17.42
CA PRO A 171 16.39 36.81 -18.30
C PRO A 171 17.23 37.85 -17.55
N ILE A 172 18.40 38.19 -18.11
CA ILE A 172 19.23 39.29 -17.61
C ILE A 172 18.47 40.59 -17.86
N ILE A 173 17.61 40.97 -16.92
CA ILE A 173 16.99 42.30 -16.91
C ILE A 173 18.09 43.30 -16.53
N ARG A 174 18.87 43.72 -17.53
CA ARG A 174 19.57 45.00 -17.45
C ARG A 174 18.50 46.08 -17.33
N GLY A 175 18.24 46.54 -16.11
CA GLY A 175 17.60 47.84 -15.93
C GLY A 175 18.44 48.89 -16.67
N PRO A 176 17.83 49.84 -17.40
CA PRO A 176 18.59 50.92 -18.01
C PRO A 176 19.30 51.70 -16.90
N ALA A 177 20.58 51.97 -17.09
CA ALA A 177 21.30 52.86 -16.19
C ALA A 177 20.59 54.21 -16.18
N VAL A 178 20.22 54.71 -15.00
CA VAL A 178 19.73 56.07 -14.84
C VAL A 178 20.91 57.00 -15.13
N ILE A 179 20.90 57.62 -16.31
CA ILE A 179 21.88 58.63 -16.68
C ILE A 179 21.39 59.94 -16.07
N ASP A 180 21.91 60.27 -14.89
CA ASP A 180 21.69 61.58 -14.28
C ASP A 180 22.41 62.67 -15.11
N LYS A 181 21.74 63.80 -15.34
CA LYS A 181 22.26 64.93 -16.12
C LYS A 181 21.64 66.26 -15.67
#